data_AF-A0A5N5NUW0-F1
#
_entry.id   AF-A0A5N5NUW0-F1
#
_cell.length_a   1.000
_cell.length_b   1.000
_cell.length_c   1.000
_cell.angle_alpha   90.00
_cell.angle_beta   90.00
_cell.angle_gamma   90.00
#
_symmetry.space_group_name_H-M   'P 1'
#
loop_
_entity.id
_entity.type
_entity.pdbx_description
1 polymer ?
#
loop_
_entity_poly.entity_id
_entity_poly.type
_entity_poly.pdbx_seq_one_letter_code
_entity_poly.pdbx_strand_id
1 'polypeptide(L)'
;MSAQLPDTVTGETITAEWLNAKLGINTIEHISLRNGGDNHGFTDAVYRIHLTHRQADEQTAHSAAAQPATLIMKVIDSSPGARAVFKPLHEREVLFYNEIAPVLNLTSVPRCYYAHFDENVGRGTILLEDAGKPTHKGGLQKDGFETLTASQAVLAMTELGRFHGRSIALSSKLPRDLSRPLDRSIEEIRAAFPSFKKTWTPMLGEDVIGGYERALAAYEEVWLEQKDTFVQGLVHGDYRLGNIIFSAEDGQRDGVPDRDGDDLDNAHAFENGVKTSVARGYQEAANSNGDDQPATVSKSPNGLVTPGIPTESNGTTVHGNPPLAGSHDVPPTKLFTFKHVDWQTVSRGPVLFDVAYLLSMSVTTETRRGREFDLVHAWYTACREAAGENHFPADLNMARCVREISAACVAVVLVSVTTMNNFRAPEVPMRAVAGKLRTVSEMLVDWRSLS
;
A
#
# COMPACT_ATOMS: atom_id res chain seq x y z
N MET A 1 13.93 -35.05 21.98
CA MET A 1 13.55 -33.63 21.90
C MET A 1 12.96 -33.42 20.53
N SER A 2 11.76 -32.82 20.41
CA SER A 2 11.32 -32.33 19.09
C SER A 2 12.24 -31.17 18.71
N ALA A 3 12.60 -31.04 17.43
CA ALA A 3 13.29 -29.85 16.98
C ALA A 3 12.34 -28.66 17.12
N GLN A 4 12.84 -27.54 17.68
CA GLN A 4 12.04 -26.32 17.73
C GLN A 4 11.90 -25.79 16.30
N LEU A 5 10.67 -25.60 15.85
CA LEU A 5 10.37 -24.99 14.55
C LEU A 5 10.89 -23.55 14.54
N PRO A 6 11.46 -23.06 13.41
CA PRO A 6 11.97 -21.69 13.32
C PRO A 6 10.83 -20.66 13.42
N ASP A 7 11.12 -19.45 13.87
CA ASP A 7 10.13 -18.37 13.94
C ASP A 7 9.96 -17.61 12.60
N THR A 8 10.94 -17.69 11.70
CA THR A 8 10.82 -17.18 10.32
C THR A 8 11.00 -18.29 9.28
N VAL A 9 10.23 -18.24 8.19
CA VAL A 9 10.33 -19.13 7.03
C VAL A 9 10.31 -18.35 5.72
N THR A 10 10.86 -18.95 4.66
CA THR A 10 10.80 -18.46 3.28
C THR A 10 9.83 -19.32 2.46
N GLY A 11 9.64 -18.99 1.18
CA GLY A 11 8.92 -19.86 0.24
C GLY A 11 9.57 -21.24 0.03
N GLU A 12 10.85 -21.42 0.39
CA GLU A 12 11.55 -22.71 0.27
C GLU A 12 11.47 -23.55 1.56
N THR A 13 11.34 -22.90 2.73
CA THR A 13 11.43 -23.57 4.04
C THR A 13 10.10 -23.74 4.76
N ILE A 14 9.02 -23.15 4.26
CA ILE A 14 7.68 -23.30 4.84
C ILE A 14 7.13 -24.72 4.65
N THR A 15 6.49 -25.27 5.68
CA THR A 15 5.90 -26.62 5.67
C THR A 15 4.48 -26.62 6.22
N ALA A 16 3.71 -27.68 5.92
CA ALA A 16 2.39 -27.91 6.53
C ALA A 16 2.47 -28.05 8.06
N GLU A 17 3.54 -28.67 8.58
CA GLU A 17 3.81 -28.77 10.02
C GLU A 17 3.98 -27.39 10.66
N TRP A 18 4.78 -26.52 10.03
CA TRP A 18 5.00 -25.15 10.51
C TRP A 18 3.71 -24.33 10.51
N LEU A 19 2.91 -24.41 9.44
CA LEU A 19 1.62 -23.73 9.37
C LEU A 19 0.63 -24.24 10.42
N ASN A 20 0.49 -25.56 10.57
CA ASN A 20 -0.34 -26.16 11.63
C ASN A 20 0.06 -25.59 13.01
N ALA A 21 1.35 -25.61 13.34
CA ALA A 21 1.87 -25.10 14.60
C ALA A 21 1.59 -23.60 14.82
N LYS A 22 1.84 -22.73 13.83
CA LYS A 22 1.62 -21.28 13.96
C LYS A 22 0.14 -20.87 13.91
N LEU A 23 -0.71 -21.65 13.25
CA LEU A 23 -2.17 -21.42 13.20
C LEU A 23 -2.92 -22.03 14.39
N GLY A 24 -2.27 -22.88 15.20
CA GLY A 24 -2.91 -23.59 16.31
C GLY A 24 -3.89 -24.69 15.85
N ILE A 25 -3.67 -25.27 14.66
CA ILE A 25 -4.48 -26.35 14.09
C ILE A 25 -3.60 -27.56 13.73
N ASN A 26 -4.20 -28.67 13.32
CA ASN A 26 -3.49 -29.89 12.93
C ASN A 26 -4.07 -30.58 11.68
N THR A 27 -4.83 -29.81 10.88
CA THR A 27 -5.61 -30.33 9.75
C THR A 27 -4.95 -30.13 8.40
N ILE A 28 -3.94 -29.26 8.26
CA ILE A 28 -3.26 -29.05 6.96
C ILE A 28 -2.40 -30.27 6.66
N GLU A 29 -2.63 -30.93 5.54
CA GLU A 29 -1.87 -32.11 5.08
C GLU A 29 -0.91 -31.75 3.95
N HIS A 30 -1.36 -30.91 3.01
CA HIS A 30 -0.55 -30.45 1.89
C HIS A 30 -0.66 -28.94 1.71
N ILE A 31 0.43 -28.36 1.21
CA ILE A 31 0.49 -26.95 0.80
C ILE A 31 1.05 -26.85 -0.61
N SER A 32 0.61 -25.85 -1.36
CA SER A 32 1.28 -25.42 -2.57
C SER A 32 1.38 -23.90 -2.61
N LEU A 33 2.50 -23.40 -3.12
CA LEU A 33 2.80 -21.97 -3.18
C LEU A 33 2.61 -21.47 -4.60
N ARG A 34 1.97 -20.31 -4.73
CA ARG A 34 2.03 -19.49 -5.94
C ARG A 34 2.68 -18.17 -5.57
N ASN A 35 3.69 -17.76 -6.33
CA ASN A 35 4.29 -16.44 -6.19
C ASN A 35 3.25 -15.38 -6.56
N GLY A 36 3.20 -14.28 -5.81
CA GLY A 36 2.19 -13.22 -5.94
C GLY A 36 2.44 -12.23 -7.07
N GLY A 37 3.63 -12.27 -7.67
CA GLY A 37 4.06 -11.44 -8.80
C GLY A 37 5.55 -11.66 -9.09
N ASP A 38 6.11 -10.96 -10.07
CA ASP A 38 7.55 -10.99 -10.35
C ASP A 38 8.35 -10.31 -9.23
N ASN A 39 9.18 -11.09 -8.54
CA ASN A 39 10.04 -10.59 -7.45
C ASN A 39 11.29 -9.86 -8.02
N HIS A 40 11.07 -8.87 -8.87
CA HIS A 40 12.09 -8.06 -9.53
C HIS A 40 12.22 -6.69 -8.85
N GLY A 41 12.64 -6.69 -7.59
CA GLY A 41 12.84 -5.47 -6.81
C GLY A 41 13.43 -5.72 -5.42
N PHE A 42 13.75 -4.65 -4.70
CA PHE A 42 14.28 -4.67 -3.33
C PHE A 42 13.20 -4.99 -2.26
N THR A 43 12.07 -5.55 -2.67
CA THR A 43 10.86 -5.73 -1.86
C THR A 43 10.67 -7.14 -1.35
N ASP A 44 9.92 -7.28 -0.26
CA ASP A 44 9.52 -8.56 0.33
C ASP A 44 8.78 -9.45 -0.69
N ALA A 45 9.10 -10.75 -0.68
CA ALA A 45 8.46 -11.71 -1.56
C ALA A 45 7.07 -12.09 -0.99
N VAL A 46 6.03 -12.02 -1.83
CA VAL A 46 4.66 -12.35 -1.42
C VAL A 46 4.20 -13.63 -2.09
N TYR A 47 3.67 -14.57 -1.32
CA TYR A 47 3.18 -15.86 -1.79
C TYR A 47 1.72 -16.07 -1.40
N ARG A 48 0.91 -16.58 -2.32
CA ARG A 48 -0.38 -17.22 -1.99
C ARG A 48 -0.13 -18.68 -1.67
N ILE A 49 -0.45 -19.10 -0.45
CA ILE A 49 -0.44 -20.50 -0.04
C ILE A 49 -1.83 -21.08 -0.29
N HIS A 50 -1.92 -22.18 -1.03
CA HIS A 50 -3.11 -23.01 -1.12
C HIS A 50 -2.99 -24.16 -0.12
N LEU A 51 -4.04 -24.38 0.68
CA LEU A 51 -4.07 -25.35 1.76
C LEU A 51 -5.01 -26.52 1.41
N THR A 52 -4.53 -27.75 1.57
CA THR A 52 -5.36 -28.96 1.57
C THR A 52 -5.49 -29.45 3.00
N HIS A 53 -6.72 -29.46 3.51
CA HIS A 53 -7.03 -29.95 4.85
C HIS A 53 -7.51 -31.40 4.81
N ARG A 54 -7.20 -32.17 5.86
CA ARG A 54 -7.80 -33.48 6.13
C ARG A 54 -9.33 -33.37 6.14
N GLN A 55 -10.01 -34.34 5.56
CA GLN A 55 -11.46 -34.45 5.69
C GLN A 55 -11.84 -34.62 7.17
N ALA A 56 -12.81 -33.82 7.63
CA ALA A 56 -13.35 -33.95 8.97
C ALA A 56 -14.30 -35.15 9.04
N ASP A 57 -14.22 -35.95 10.10
CA ASP A 57 -15.20 -37.01 10.37
C ASP A 57 -16.60 -36.38 10.50
N GLU A 58 -17.62 -37.03 9.92
CA GLU A 58 -19.00 -36.48 9.76
C GLU A 58 -19.60 -35.95 11.07
N GLN A 59 -19.19 -36.51 12.21
CA GLN A 59 -19.66 -36.16 13.56
C GLN A 59 -19.05 -34.85 14.11
N THR A 60 -17.97 -34.33 13.50
CA THR A 60 -17.31 -33.07 13.91
C THR A 60 -17.66 -31.86 13.01
N ALA A 61 -18.27 -32.11 11.85
CA ALA A 61 -18.58 -31.07 10.86
C ALA A 61 -19.56 -29.99 11.34
N HIS A 62 -20.41 -30.27 12.34
CA HIS A 62 -21.51 -29.41 12.78
C HIS A 62 -21.10 -28.20 13.65
N SER A 63 -19.81 -28.03 13.96
CA SER A 63 -19.31 -26.93 14.80
C SER A 63 -17.97 -26.33 14.34
N ALA A 64 -17.38 -26.82 13.26
CA ALA A 64 -16.09 -26.32 12.78
C ALA A 64 -16.28 -24.99 12.03
N ALA A 65 -15.60 -23.93 12.48
CA ALA A 65 -15.45 -22.73 11.68
C ALA A 65 -14.72 -23.08 10.36
N ALA A 66 -15.18 -22.52 9.24
CA ALA A 66 -14.64 -22.82 7.92
C ALA A 66 -13.12 -22.55 7.88
N GLN A 67 -12.34 -23.59 7.59
CA GLN A 67 -10.88 -23.50 7.54
C GLN A 67 -10.44 -22.77 6.26
N PRO A 68 -9.39 -21.94 6.30
CA PRO A 68 -9.01 -21.11 5.17
C PRO A 68 -8.40 -21.96 4.05
N ALA A 69 -9.07 -22.05 2.89
CA ALA A 69 -8.52 -22.75 1.72
C ALA A 69 -7.23 -22.08 1.16
N THR A 70 -7.02 -20.80 1.47
CA THR A 70 -5.84 -20.04 1.07
C THR A 70 -5.39 -19.04 2.15
N LEU A 71 -4.09 -18.76 2.17
CA LEU A 71 -3.44 -17.72 2.98
C LEU A 71 -2.49 -16.89 2.11
N ILE A 72 -2.14 -15.69 2.58
CA ILE A 72 -1.04 -14.89 2.02
C ILE A 72 0.13 -14.94 3.00
N MET A 73 1.34 -15.18 2.49
CA MET A 73 2.59 -15.07 3.23
C MET A 73 3.45 -13.96 2.62
N LYS A 74 3.85 -12.99 3.43
CA LYS A 74 4.89 -12.01 3.11
C LYS A 74 6.19 -12.46 3.78
N VAL A 75 7.21 -12.71 2.96
CA VAL A 75 8.57 -13.10 3.39
C VAL A 75 9.44 -11.87 3.34
N ILE A 76 9.87 -11.43 4.52
CA ILE A 76 10.75 -10.30 4.69
C ILE A 76 12.19 -10.81 4.66
N ASP A 77 12.87 -10.62 3.54
CA ASP A 77 14.28 -10.97 3.36
C ASP A 77 14.95 -10.09 2.30
N SER A 78 15.08 -8.79 2.60
CA SER A 78 15.85 -7.89 1.73
C SER A 78 17.28 -8.38 1.55
N SER A 79 17.90 -8.01 0.42
CA SER A 79 19.31 -8.28 0.17
C SER A 79 20.21 -7.70 1.27
N PRO A 80 21.38 -8.29 1.58
CA PRO A 80 22.20 -7.86 2.72
C PRO A 80 22.53 -6.35 2.75
N GLY A 81 22.75 -5.73 1.60
CA GLY A 81 22.99 -4.27 1.49
C GLY A 81 21.75 -3.39 1.69
N ALA A 82 20.55 -3.97 1.69
CA ALA A 82 19.29 -3.28 1.91
C ALA A 82 18.70 -3.53 3.32
N ARG A 83 19.07 -4.62 4.02
CA ARG A 83 18.45 -4.99 5.32
C ARG A 83 18.50 -3.88 6.37
N ALA A 84 19.66 -3.25 6.58
CA ALA A 84 19.79 -2.16 7.56
C ALA A 84 18.90 -0.96 7.23
N VAL A 85 18.67 -0.71 5.93
CA VAL A 85 17.92 0.41 5.38
C VAL A 85 16.42 0.18 5.55
N PHE A 86 15.93 -1.04 5.30
CA PHE A 86 14.50 -1.39 5.40
C PHE A 86 14.06 -2.01 6.76
N LYS A 87 14.98 -2.41 7.66
CA LYS A 87 14.67 -2.97 9.00
C LYS A 87 13.55 -2.21 9.75
N PRO A 88 13.58 -0.86 9.87
CA PRO A 88 12.57 -0.11 10.61
C PRO A 88 11.16 -0.11 9.98
N LEU A 89 11.04 -0.49 8.71
CA LEU A 89 9.77 -0.62 7.98
C LEU A 89 9.14 -2.01 8.17
N HIS A 90 9.99 -3.04 8.19
CA HIS A 90 9.56 -4.41 8.47
C HIS A 90 9.09 -4.57 9.92
N GLU A 91 9.82 -3.97 10.86
CA GLU A 91 9.44 -3.91 12.27
C GLU A 91 8.09 -3.22 12.47
N ARG A 92 7.86 -2.11 11.76
CA ARG A 92 6.58 -1.38 11.78
C ARG A 92 5.40 -2.21 11.32
N GLU A 93 5.55 -2.98 10.25
CA GLU A 93 4.45 -3.82 9.74
C GLU A 93 4.14 -4.99 10.69
N VAL A 94 5.16 -5.60 11.30
CA VAL A 94 4.97 -6.65 12.32
C VAL A 94 4.35 -6.08 13.60
N LEU A 95 4.82 -4.93 14.07
CA LEU A 95 4.23 -4.18 15.19
C LEU A 95 2.79 -3.77 14.90
N PHE A 96 2.48 -3.39 13.65
CA PHE A 96 1.12 -3.06 13.25
C PHE A 96 0.17 -4.24 13.47
N TYR A 97 0.51 -5.41 12.92
CA TYR A 97 -0.36 -6.58 13.02
C TYR A 97 -0.44 -7.18 14.42
N ASN A 98 0.65 -7.10 15.22
CA ASN A 98 0.69 -7.64 16.58
C ASN A 98 0.09 -6.71 17.64
N GLU A 99 0.26 -5.39 17.52
CA GLU A 99 -0.07 -4.44 18.59
C GLU A 99 -1.13 -3.39 18.19
N ILE A 100 -1.11 -2.88 16.95
CA ILE A 100 -2.02 -1.80 16.54
C ILE A 100 -3.37 -2.34 16.07
N ALA A 101 -3.38 -3.25 15.09
CA ALA A 101 -4.60 -3.77 14.49
C ALA A 101 -5.56 -4.43 15.51
N PRO A 102 -5.08 -5.20 16.51
CA PRO A 102 -5.95 -5.76 17.55
C PRO A 102 -6.58 -4.69 18.45
N VAL A 103 -5.82 -3.64 18.83
CA VAL A 103 -6.33 -2.52 19.64
C VAL A 103 -7.37 -1.72 18.88
N LEU A 104 -7.15 -1.47 17.59
CA LEU A 104 -8.09 -0.75 16.72
C LEU A 104 -9.29 -1.61 16.27
N ASN A 105 -9.24 -2.94 16.45
CA ASN A 105 -10.29 -3.90 16.06
C ASN A 105 -10.80 -3.74 14.61
N LEU A 106 -9.88 -3.50 13.66
CA LEU A 106 -10.22 -3.16 12.28
C LEU A 106 -10.69 -4.38 11.48
N THR A 107 -11.83 -4.26 10.81
CA THR A 107 -12.33 -5.27 9.86
C THR A 107 -11.79 -5.06 8.44
N SER A 108 -11.35 -3.83 8.13
CA SER A 108 -10.80 -3.39 6.85
C SER A 108 -9.30 -3.68 6.67
N VAL A 109 -8.69 -4.50 7.51
CA VAL A 109 -7.36 -5.08 7.30
C VAL A 109 -7.47 -6.61 7.15
N PRO A 110 -6.56 -7.28 6.42
CA PRO A 110 -6.51 -8.74 6.43
C PRO A 110 -6.31 -9.23 7.86
N ARG A 111 -7.05 -10.27 8.27
CA ARG A 111 -6.79 -10.94 9.55
C ARG A 111 -5.36 -11.47 9.54
N CYS A 112 -4.52 -11.00 10.47
CA CYS A 112 -3.23 -11.62 10.71
C CYS A 112 -3.41 -12.92 11.49
N TYR A 113 -2.68 -13.95 11.07
CA TYR A 113 -2.55 -15.22 11.79
C TYR A 113 -1.22 -15.34 12.50
N TYR A 114 -0.17 -14.73 11.95
CA TYR A 114 1.18 -14.74 12.50
C TYR A 114 1.97 -13.55 11.93
N ALA A 115 2.71 -12.83 12.75
CA ALA A 115 3.67 -11.83 12.31
C ALA A 115 4.90 -11.87 13.22
N HIS A 116 6.08 -12.09 12.64
CA HIS A 116 7.34 -12.12 13.38
C HIS A 116 8.48 -11.57 12.53
N PHE A 117 9.43 -10.89 13.19
CA PHE A 117 10.66 -10.38 12.62
C PHE A 117 11.80 -10.66 13.60
N ASP A 118 12.84 -11.35 13.14
CA ASP A 118 14.08 -11.59 13.88
C ASP A 118 15.07 -10.47 13.52
N GLU A 119 15.24 -9.56 14.47
CA GLU A 119 16.13 -8.40 14.36
C GLU A 119 17.60 -8.77 14.14
N ASN A 120 18.05 -9.93 14.64
CA ASN A 120 19.46 -10.32 14.60
C ASN A 120 19.90 -10.69 13.16
N VAL A 121 18.99 -11.28 12.38
CA VAL A 121 19.24 -11.66 10.98
C VAL A 121 18.62 -10.67 9.98
N GLY A 122 17.71 -9.81 10.44
CA GLY A 122 16.99 -8.83 9.63
C GLY A 122 15.97 -9.47 8.69
N ARG A 123 15.24 -10.49 9.17
CA ARG A 123 14.26 -11.28 8.38
C ARG A 123 12.96 -11.44 9.14
N GLY A 124 11.87 -11.69 8.42
CA GLY A 124 10.56 -11.89 9.02
C GLY A 124 9.59 -12.67 8.15
N THR A 125 8.47 -13.05 8.75
CA THR A 125 7.36 -13.74 8.10
C THR A 125 6.04 -13.20 8.63
N ILE A 126 5.14 -12.80 7.72
CA ILE A 126 3.77 -12.40 8.06
C ILE A 126 2.80 -13.33 7.31
N LEU A 127 1.90 -13.99 8.04
CA LEU A 127 0.76 -14.75 7.52
C LEU A 127 -0.54 -13.96 7.68
N LEU A 128 -1.24 -13.78 6.57
CA LEU A 128 -2.48 -13.00 6.47
C LEU A 128 -3.60 -13.81 5.82
N GLU A 129 -4.84 -13.40 6.11
CA GLU A 129 -6.04 -13.71 5.35
C GLU A 129 -5.83 -13.45 3.86
N ASP A 130 -6.21 -14.42 3.02
CA ASP A 130 -6.33 -14.20 1.58
C ASP A 130 -7.57 -13.35 1.27
N ALA A 131 -7.34 -12.04 1.24
CA ALA A 131 -8.23 -10.99 0.78
C ALA A 131 -8.56 -11.05 -0.73
N GLY A 132 -8.29 -12.17 -1.42
CA GLY A 132 -8.67 -12.41 -2.81
C GLY A 132 -7.67 -11.88 -3.84
N LYS A 133 -8.04 -11.99 -5.13
CA LYS A 133 -7.38 -11.21 -6.19
C LYS A 133 -7.96 -9.79 -6.15
N PRO A 134 -7.15 -8.72 -6.19
CA PRO A 134 -7.66 -7.38 -6.43
C PRO A 134 -8.44 -7.29 -7.75
N THR A 135 -9.47 -6.45 -7.79
CA THR A 135 -10.26 -6.17 -9.02
C THR A 135 -9.63 -5.12 -9.93
N HIS A 136 -8.47 -4.58 -9.53
CA HIS A 136 -7.67 -3.58 -10.23
C HIS A 136 -6.21 -4.05 -10.29
N LYS A 137 -5.43 -3.52 -11.22
CA LYS A 137 -3.97 -3.76 -11.30
C LYS A 137 -3.17 -2.82 -10.38
N GLY A 138 -3.77 -1.71 -9.95
CA GLY A 138 -3.22 -0.79 -8.94
C GLY A 138 -2.02 0.05 -9.36
N GLY A 139 -1.51 -0.14 -10.58
CA GLY A 139 -0.26 0.43 -11.07
C GLY A 139 -0.36 1.06 -12.46
N LEU A 140 0.76 1.07 -13.18
CA LEU A 140 0.84 1.57 -14.55
C LEU A 140 0.14 0.62 -15.53
N GLN A 141 -0.72 1.18 -16.38
CA GLN A 141 -1.30 0.55 -17.56
C GLN A 141 -0.80 1.21 -18.85
N LYS A 142 -1.15 0.66 -20.02
CA LYS A 142 -0.71 1.13 -21.34
C LYS A 142 -1.01 2.62 -21.58
N ASP A 143 -2.10 3.12 -21.01
CA ASP A 143 -2.59 4.51 -21.19
C ASP A 143 -2.36 5.42 -19.97
N GLY A 144 -1.71 4.95 -18.90
CA GLY A 144 -1.45 5.71 -17.67
C GLY A 144 -1.68 4.91 -16.39
N PHE A 145 -1.58 5.57 -15.23
CA PHE A 145 -1.85 4.94 -13.94
C PHE A 145 -3.34 4.69 -13.74
N GLU A 146 -3.68 3.52 -13.22
CA GLU A 146 -5.04 3.21 -12.80
C GLU A 146 -5.49 4.11 -11.64
N THR A 147 -6.79 4.40 -11.58
CA THR A 147 -7.40 5.28 -10.58
C THR A 147 -8.70 4.69 -10.07
N LEU A 148 -9.08 5.09 -8.84
CA LEU A 148 -10.34 4.72 -8.20
C LEU A 148 -11.53 5.21 -9.03
N THR A 149 -12.55 4.36 -9.17
CA THR A 149 -13.89 4.83 -9.55
C THR A 149 -14.48 5.71 -8.45
N ALA A 150 -15.52 6.49 -8.77
CA ALA A 150 -16.16 7.36 -7.78
C ALA A 150 -16.71 6.59 -6.55
N SER A 151 -17.25 5.38 -6.73
CA SER A 151 -17.73 4.53 -5.64
C SER A 151 -16.59 3.96 -4.80
N GLN A 152 -15.52 3.47 -5.46
CA GLN A 152 -14.30 3.02 -4.77
C GLN A 152 -13.64 4.15 -3.97
N ALA A 153 -13.60 5.37 -4.48
CA ALA A 153 -13.05 6.53 -3.79
C ALA A 153 -13.86 6.91 -2.53
N VAL A 154 -15.20 6.88 -2.61
CA VAL A 154 -16.07 7.10 -1.43
C VAL A 154 -15.85 6.01 -0.38
N LEU A 155 -15.76 4.74 -0.79
CA LEU A 155 -15.50 3.63 0.13
C LEU A 155 -14.11 3.75 0.78
N ALA A 156 -13.08 4.05 0.00
CA ALA A 156 -11.72 4.26 0.50
C ALA A 156 -11.62 5.44 1.48
N MET A 157 -12.32 6.55 1.24
CA MET A 157 -12.41 7.67 2.19
C MET A 157 -13.18 7.31 3.46
N THR A 158 -14.24 6.52 3.34
CA THR A 158 -15.05 6.04 4.48
C THR A 158 -14.24 5.13 5.41
N GLU A 159 -13.50 4.17 4.84
CA GLU A 159 -12.63 3.28 5.62
C GLU A 159 -11.42 4.01 6.22
N LEU A 160 -10.84 4.97 5.50
CA LEU A 160 -9.81 5.86 6.04
C LEU A 160 -10.33 6.69 7.23
N GLY A 161 -11.57 7.19 7.12
CA GLY A 161 -12.26 7.88 8.20
C GLY A 161 -12.40 6.97 9.42
N ARG A 162 -12.89 5.73 9.24
CA ARG A 162 -13.01 4.73 10.30
C ARG A 162 -11.68 4.44 10.99
N PHE A 163 -10.60 4.30 10.21
CA PHE A 163 -9.25 4.09 10.73
C PHE A 163 -8.76 5.29 11.57
N HIS A 164 -8.85 6.52 11.04
CA HIS A 164 -8.43 7.73 11.75
C HIS A 164 -9.27 8.02 13.00
N GLY A 165 -10.58 7.85 12.94
CA GLY A 165 -11.45 8.07 14.09
C GLY A 165 -11.09 7.15 15.26
N ARG A 166 -10.86 5.86 14.99
CA ARG A 166 -10.39 4.91 16.01
C ARG A 166 -8.97 5.20 16.48
N SER A 167 -8.05 5.63 15.60
CA SER A 167 -6.67 5.93 16.01
C SER A 167 -6.57 7.18 16.88
N ILE A 168 -7.45 8.17 16.68
CA ILE A 168 -7.65 9.33 17.57
C ILE A 168 -8.21 8.87 18.93
N ALA A 169 -9.35 8.18 18.94
CA ALA A 169 -10.04 7.77 20.17
C ALA A 169 -9.25 6.79 21.04
N LEU A 170 -8.41 5.95 20.44
CA LEU A 170 -7.60 4.95 21.13
C LEU A 170 -6.12 5.37 21.24
N SER A 171 -5.79 6.63 20.92
CA SER A 171 -4.42 7.17 20.87
C SER A 171 -3.57 6.92 22.12
N SER A 172 -4.17 6.84 23.31
CA SER A 172 -3.50 6.53 24.58
C SER A 172 -3.12 5.05 24.75
N LYS A 173 -3.72 4.15 23.98
CA LYS A 173 -3.45 2.70 23.96
C LYS A 173 -2.50 2.26 22.82
N LEU A 174 -2.13 3.19 21.94
CA LEU A 174 -1.32 2.90 20.75
C LEU A 174 0.15 3.24 20.99
N PRO A 175 1.12 2.48 20.41
CA PRO A 175 2.55 2.71 20.59
C PRO A 175 2.96 4.16 20.29
N ARG A 176 3.66 4.80 21.22
CA ARG A 176 4.00 6.23 21.13
C ARG A 176 5.23 6.50 20.25
N ASP A 177 6.19 5.60 20.23
CA ASP A 177 7.40 5.74 19.41
C ASP A 177 7.15 5.23 17.98
N LEU A 178 6.41 6.04 17.22
CA LEU A 178 6.08 5.81 15.82
C LEU A 178 6.34 7.10 15.04
N SER A 179 7.59 7.54 15.08
CA SER A 179 8.11 8.66 14.27
C SER A 179 7.74 8.50 12.79
N ARG A 180 7.66 9.62 12.06
CA ARG A 180 7.12 9.63 10.71
C ARG A 180 8.20 9.30 9.65
N PRO A 181 8.11 8.17 8.92
CA PRO A 181 9.16 7.74 8.00
C PRO A 181 9.35 8.65 6.77
N LEU A 182 8.31 9.41 6.43
CA LEU A 182 8.23 10.29 5.26
C LEU A 182 8.57 11.75 5.57
N ASP A 183 8.72 12.13 6.85
CA ASP A 183 9.21 13.46 7.18
C ASP A 183 10.70 13.50 6.81
N ARG A 184 11.04 14.32 5.82
CA ARG A 184 12.40 14.61 5.33
C ARG A 184 12.85 15.94 5.89
N SER A 185 14.15 16.11 6.13
CA SER A 185 14.65 17.47 6.35
C SER A 185 14.40 18.32 5.10
N ILE A 186 14.16 19.61 5.29
CA ILE A 186 13.99 20.52 4.15
C ILE A 186 15.31 20.65 3.37
N GLU A 187 16.44 20.42 4.03
CA GLU A 187 17.79 20.30 3.47
C GLU A 187 17.89 19.15 2.46
N GLU A 188 17.41 17.94 2.78
CA GLU A 188 17.37 16.79 1.86
C GLU A 188 16.54 17.10 0.61
N ILE A 189 15.38 17.74 0.78
CA ILE A 189 14.49 18.10 -0.35
C ILE A 189 15.15 19.19 -1.20
N ARG A 190 15.71 20.24 -0.58
CA ARG A 190 16.48 21.31 -1.23
C ARG A 190 17.67 20.74 -2.02
N ALA A 191 18.37 19.74 -1.48
CA ALA A 191 19.48 19.06 -2.15
C ALA A 191 19.05 18.14 -3.31
N ALA A 192 17.90 17.46 -3.18
CA ALA A 192 17.35 16.62 -4.25
C ALA A 192 16.76 17.44 -5.42
N PHE A 193 16.22 18.63 -5.14
CA PHE A 193 15.44 19.43 -6.08
C PHE A 193 16.13 19.76 -7.42
N PRO A 194 17.42 20.16 -7.49
CA PRO A 194 18.07 20.48 -8.76
C PRO A 194 18.16 19.27 -9.71
N SER A 195 18.33 18.07 -9.16
CA SER A 195 18.37 16.82 -9.93
C SER A 195 16.97 16.45 -10.43
N PHE A 196 15.95 16.57 -9.57
CA PHE A 196 14.55 16.40 -9.95
C PHE A 196 14.15 17.37 -11.07
N LYS A 197 14.40 18.69 -10.90
CA LYS A 197 14.13 19.71 -11.92
C LYS A 197 14.80 19.37 -13.25
N LYS A 198 16.11 19.11 -13.24
CA LYS A 198 16.87 18.73 -14.45
C LYS A 198 16.30 17.50 -15.16
N THR A 199 15.81 16.51 -14.41
CA THR A 199 15.28 15.25 -14.95
C THR A 199 13.88 15.44 -15.56
N TRP A 200 13.01 16.20 -14.88
CA TRP A 200 11.58 16.21 -15.18
C TRP A 200 11.09 17.43 -15.96
N THR A 201 11.80 18.57 -15.95
CA THR A 201 11.42 19.76 -16.77
C THR A 201 11.13 19.41 -18.24
N PRO A 202 11.93 18.58 -18.95
CA PRO A 202 11.67 18.27 -20.36
C PRO A 202 10.32 17.57 -20.63
N MET A 203 9.73 16.89 -19.64
CA MET A 203 8.47 16.16 -19.77
C MET A 203 7.28 16.88 -19.11
N LEU A 204 7.55 17.67 -18.06
CA LEU A 204 6.53 18.39 -17.29
C LEU A 204 6.26 19.80 -17.83
N GLY A 205 7.29 20.48 -18.33
CA GLY A 205 7.27 21.91 -18.64
C GLY A 205 7.52 22.78 -17.41
N GLU A 206 7.96 24.02 -17.63
CA GLU A 206 8.32 24.96 -16.56
C GLU A 206 7.14 25.30 -15.64
N ASP A 207 5.90 25.37 -16.14
CA ASP A 207 4.72 25.74 -15.33
C ASP A 207 4.45 24.74 -14.18
N VAL A 208 4.60 23.44 -14.48
CA VAL A 208 4.45 22.36 -13.49
C VAL A 208 5.62 22.37 -12.51
N ILE A 209 6.84 22.51 -13.01
CA ILE A 209 8.05 22.61 -12.17
C ILE A 209 7.99 23.83 -11.25
N GLY A 210 7.45 24.95 -11.71
CA GLY A 210 7.17 26.13 -10.88
C GLY A 210 6.16 25.85 -9.77
N GLY A 211 5.26 24.87 -9.94
CA GLY A 211 4.42 24.34 -8.86
C GLY A 211 5.24 23.67 -7.77
N TYR A 212 6.15 22.78 -8.14
CA TYR A 212 7.11 22.16 -7.23
C TYR A 212 8.03 23.19 -6.53
N GLU A 213 8.48 24.24 -7.24
CA GLU A 213 9.29 25.31 -6.65
C GLU A 213 8.51 26.12 -5.61
N ARG A 214 7.23 26.45 -5.89
CA ARG A 214 6.34 27.10 -4.91
C ARG A 214 6.07 26.21 -3.69
N ALA A 215 5.89 24.90 -3.88
CA ALA A 215 5.75 23.97 -2.76
C ALA A 215 7.02 23.91 -1.90
N LEU A 216 8.20 23.84 -2.52
CA LEU A 216 9.48 23.84 -1.80
C LEU A 216 9.68 25.13 -0.99
N ALA A 217 9.32 26.28 -1.57
CA ALA A 217 9.39 27.57 -0.88
C ALA A 217 8.42 27.67 0.31
N ALA A 218 7.25 27.00 0.23
CA ALA A 218 6.22 27.03 1.27
C ALA A 218 6.35 25.92 2.34
N TYR A 219 7.19 24.90 2.13
CA TYR A 219 7.19 23.68 2.94
C TYR A 219 7.48 23.90 4.43
N GLU A 220 8.37 24.84 4.74
CA GLU A 220 8.78 25.17 6.11
C GLU A 220 7.59 25.77 6.90
N GLU A 221 7.10 26.92 6.45
CA GLU A 221 5.99 27.66 7.05
C GLU A 221 4.64 26.92 7.00
N VAL A 222 4.31 26.26 5.88
CA VAL A 222 2.97 25.67 5.66
C VAL A 222 2.85 24.25 6.21
N TRP A 223 3.94 23.48 6.22
CA TRP A 223 3.93 22.10 6.71
C TRP A 223 4.76 21.89 7.96
N LEU A 224 6.07 22.14 7.94
CA LEU A 224 6.96 21.74 9.04
C LEU A 224 6.64 22.45 10.36
N GLU A 225 6.33 23.76 10.30
CA GLU A 225 5.97 24.56 11.48
C GLU A 225 4.54 24.27 11.99
N GLN A 226 3.62 23.88 11.10
CA GLN A 226 2.19 23.75 11.42
C GLN A 226 1.73 22.32 11.69
N LYS A 227 2.41 21.30 11.15
CA LYS A 227 1.96 19.89 11.18
C LYS A 227 1.62 19.38 12.58
N ASP A 228 2.33 19.82 13.61
CA ASP A 228 2.13 19.35 14.98
C ASP A 228 0.92 20.03 15.67
N THR A 229 0.35 21.08 15.05
CA THR A 229 -0.91 21.72 15.45
C THR A 229 -2.15 21.10 14.79
N PHE A 230 -1.95 20.29 13.74
CA PHE A 230 -3.02 19.61 13.01
C PHE A 230 -3.56 18.41 13.79
N VAL A 231 -4.67 17.82 13.33
CA VAL A 231 -5.27 16.67 14.02
C VAL A 231 -4.37 15.43 13.92
N GLN A 232 -3.80 15.04 15.06
CA GLN A 232 -2.88 13.91 15.18
C GLN A 232 -3.63 12.59 15.37
N GLY A 233 -3.12 11.54 14.72
CA GLY A 233 -3.55 10.15 14.91
C GLY A 233 -2.49 9.20 14.40
N LEU A 234 -2.88 7.96 14.11
CA LEU A 234 -2.10 7.13 13.19
C LEU A 234 -2.48 7.47 11.75
N VAL A 235 -1.44 7.62 10.91
CA VAL A 235 -1.52 7.64 9.45
C VAL A 235 -0.97 6.31 8.90
N HIS A 236 -1.47 5.89 7.75
CA HIS A 236 -0.85 4.84 6.96
C HIS A 236 0.48 5.31 6.37
N GLY A 237 0.52 6.48 5.72
CA GLY A 237 1.71 7.01 5.06
C GLY A 237 1.76 6.75 3.54
N ASP A 238 1.23 5.64 3.05
CA ASP A 238 1.11 5.32 1.61
C ASP A 238 -0.33 4.93 1.24
N TYR A 239 -1.35 5.72 1.63
CA TYR A 239 -2.77 5.39 1.41
C TYR A 239 -3.20 5.62 -0.04
N ARG A 240 -3.13 4.58 -0.88
CA ARG A 240 -3.40 4.63 -2.33
C ARG A 240 -3.97 3.32 -2.87
N LEU A 241 -4.56 3.36 -4.06
CA LEU A 241 -5.20 2.23 -4.77
C LEU A 241 -4.37 0.94 -4.77
N GLY A 242 -3.05 1.02 -5.03
CA GLY A 242 -2.17 -0.16 -5.05
C GLY A 242 -2.06 -0.91 -3.71
N ASN A 243 -2.39 -0.25 -2.59
CA ASN A 243 -2.39 -0.84 -1.24
C ASN A 243 -3.81 -1.17 -0.74
N ILE A 244 -4.83 -0.97 -1.58
CA ILE A 244 -6.22 -1.32 -1.30
C ILE A 244 -6.57 -2.58 -2.09
N ILE A 245 -7.47 -3.40 -1.56
CA ILE A 245 -8.04 -4.56 -2.22
C ILE A 245 -9.56 -4.44 -2.11
N PHE A 246 -10.22 -4.16 -3.23
CA PHE A 246 -11.67 -4.27 -3.34
C PHE A 246 -12.05 -5.71 -3.70
N SER A 247 -13.15 -6.22 -3.13
CA SER A 247 -13.68 -7.51 -3.54
C SER A 247 -14.43 -7.43 -4.87
N ALA A 248 -14.68 -8.61 -5.45
CA ALA A 248 -15.48 -8.75 -6.66
C ALA A 248 -16.97 -9.00 -6.35
N GLU A 249 -17.64 -8.01 -5.77
CA GLU A 249 -19.10 -7.85 -5.90
C GLU A 249 -19.47 -6.34 -5.80
N ASP A 250 -20.53 -5.93 -6.52
CA ASP A 250 -20.91 -4.53 -6.82
C ASP A 250 -19.98 -3.70 -7.73
N GLY A 251 -19.46 -4.30 -8.81
CA GLY A 251 -18.86 -3.56 -9.93
C GLY A 251 -18.46 -4.43 -11.13
N GLN A 252 -19.35 -4.52 -12.13
CA GLN A 252 -19.16 -5.14 -13.46
C GLN A 252 -18.25 -6.38 -13.58
N ARG A 253 -18.88 -7.55 -13.79
CA ARG A 253 -18.24 -8.66 -14.52
C ARG A 253 -18.24 -8.37 -16.03
N ASP A 254 -17.46 -7.37 -16.45
CA ASP A 254 -17.14 -7.23 -17.88
C ASP A 254 -16.11 -8.32 -18.22
N GLY A 255 -16.53 -9.27 -19.05
CA GLY A 255 -15.89 -10.56 -19.25
C GLY A 255 -14.56 -10.53 -20.00
N VAL A 256 -13.53 -9.91 -19.43
CA VAL A 256 -12.15 -10.07 -19.86
C VAL A 256 -11.64 -11.42 -19.32
N PRO A 257 -11.27 -12.39 -20.17
CA PRO A 257 -10.66 -13.63 -19.69
C PRO A 257 -9.31 -13.33 -19.03
N ASP A 258 -8.91 -14.12 -18.02
CA ASP A 258 -7.52 -14.20 -17.55
C ASP A 258 -6.66 -14.52 -18.80
N ARG A 259 -5.96 -13.50 -19.33
CA ARG A 259 -4.95 -13.66 -20.38
C ARG A 259 -3.60 -13.72 -19.71
N ASP A 260 -3.15 -14.94 -19.45
CA ASP A 260 -1.75 -15.22 -19.14
C ASP A 260 -0.87 -14.64 -20.27
N GLY A 261 0.08 -13.75 -19.93
CA GLY A 261 1.15 -13.33 -20.86
C GLY A 261 1.31 -11.83 -21.17
N ASP A 262 0.52 -10.92 -20.58
CA ASP A 262 0.72 -9.46 -20.72
C ASP A 262 1.40 -8.85 -19.46
N ASP A 263 2.33 -9.60 -18.87
CA ASP A 263 3.26 -9.13 -17.83
C ASP A 263 4.38 -8.32 -18.48
N LEU A 264 4.11 -7.02 -18.65
CA LEU A 264 5.12 -6.02 -18.97
C LEU A 264 5.18 -5.00 -17.83
N ASP A 265 5.89 -5.42 -16.79
CA ASP A 265 6.97 -4.65 -16.13
C ASP A 265 6.93 -3.13 -16.41
N ASN A 266 6.67 -2.32 -15.36
CA ASN A 266 6.90 -0.87 -15.19
C ASN A 266 5.89 -0.12 -14.25
N ALA A 267 5.36 -0.75 -13.20
CA ALA A 267 4.58 -0.03 -12.16
C ALA A 267 5.39 0.24 -10.87
N HIS A 268 6.26 -0.69 -10.50
CA HIS A 268 6.85 -0.76 -9.16
C HIS A 268 7.84 0.36 -8.82
N ALA A 269 8.36 1.11 -9.77
CA ALA A 269 9.44 2.06 -9.50
C ALA A 269 9.01 3.30 -8.70
N PHE A 270 7.76 3.76 -8.80
CA PHE A 270 7.24 4.82 -7.93
C PHE A 270 7.02 4.26 -6.51
N GLU A 271 6.40 3.08 -6.41
CA GLU A 271 6.06 2.39 -5.15
C GLU A 271 7.32 2.03 -4.35
N ASN A 272 8.26 1.34 -5.00
CA ASN A 272 9.61 1.06 -4.50
C ASN A 272 10.37 2.36 -4.23
N GLY A 273 10.13 3.42 -5.00
CA GLY A 273 10.74 4.74 -4.80
C GLY A 273 10.30 5.38 -3.48
N VAL A 274 9.01 5.32 -3.12
CA VAL A 274 8.50 5.80 -1.82
C VAL A 274 9.16 4.99 -0.71
N LYS A 275 9.12 3.65 -0.77
CA LYS A 275 9.74 2.77 0.22
C LYS A 275 11.25 3.00 0.35
N THR A 276 11.96 3.17 -0.77
CA THR A 276 13.40 3.45 -0.80
C THR A 276 13.74 4.83 -0.25
N SER A 277 12.95 5.86 -0.58
CA SER A 277 13.10 7.20 0.00
C SER A 277 12.97 7.14 1.53
N VAL A 278 11.94 6.43 2.01
CA VAL A 278 11.70 6.21 3.44
C VAL A 278 12.84 5.49 4.13
N ALA A 279 13.26 4.36 3.56
CA ALA A 279 14.32 3.55 4.10
C ALA A 279 15.66 4.34 4.15
N ARG A 280 15.94 5.17 3.13
CA ARG A 280 17.08 6.10 3.13
C ARG A 280 17.01 7.14 4.25
N GLY A 281 15.83 7.68 4.56
CA GLY A 281 15.65 8.61 5.70
C GLY A 281 16.03 7.98 7.05
N TYR A 282 15.68 6.70 7.27
CA TYR A 282 16.16 5.97 8.44
C TYR A 282 17.68 5.76 8.44
N GLN A 283 18.27 5.49 7.27
CA GLN A 283 19.72 5.35 7.16
C GLN A 283 20.44 6.68 7.45
N GLU A 284 19.91 7.82 6.98
CA GLU A 284 20.48 9.15 7.24
C GLU A 284 20.33 9.53 8.73
N ALA A 285 19.22 9.17 9.38
CA ALA A 285 19.02 9.29 10.83
C ALA A 285 19.92 8.34 11.65
N ALA A 286 20.23 7.13 11.14
CA ALA A 286 21.16 6.21 11.80
C ALA A 286 22.62 6.65 11.65
N ASN A 287 23.02 7.11 10.45
CA ASN A 287 24.39 7.56 10.15
C ASN A 287 24.72 8.90 10.84
N SER A 288 23.76 9.81 10.99
CA SER A 288 23.95 11.02 11.82
C SER A 288 24.15 10.70 13.31
N ASN A 289 23.89 9.45 13.72
CA ASN A 289 24.18 8.90 15.04
C ASN A 289 25.31 7.84 15.05
N GLY A 290 26.08 7.67 13.96
CA GLY A 290 27.10 6.59 13.85
C GLY A 290 28.30 6.91 12.92
N ASP A 291 29.51 6.64 13.42
CA ASP A 291 30.80 7.01 12.81
C ASP A 291 31.10 6.44 11.40
N ASP A 292 32.03 7.14 10.72
CA ASP A 292 32.53 6.91 9.35
C ASP A 292 32.95 5.46 8.99
N GLN A 293 32.60 5.01 7.76
CA GLN A 293 33.54 4.52 6.70
C GLN A 293 32.78 4.02 5.43
N PRO A 294 33.29 4.22 4.19
CA PRO A 294 32.56 3.91 2.95
C PRO A 294 32.93 2.57 2.28
N ALA A 295 31.99 1.99 1.52
CA ALA A 295 32.17 0.75 0.74
C ALA A 295 32.17 0.99 -0.79
N THR A 296 32.97 0.21 -1.52
CA THR A 296 33.19 0.31 -2.99
C THR A 296 32.31 -0.64 -3.81
N VAL A 297 31.88 -0.21 -5.01
CA VAL A 297 31.01 -0.98 -5.93
C VAL A 297 31.73 -1.29 -7.25
N SER A 298 31.57 -2.52 -7.78
CA SER A 298 31.96 -2.92 -9.14
C SER A 298 30.76 -3.43 -9.95
N LYS A 299 30.66 -3.04 -11.23
CA LYS A 299 29.57 -3.37 -12.17
C LYS A 299 29.98 -4.42 -13.22
N SER A 300 28.98 -4.98 -13.92
CA SER A 300 28.85 -5.14 -15.40
C SER A 300 28.38 -6.57 -15.85
N PRO A 301 28.07 -6.87 -17.14
CA PRO A 301 26.76 -6.53 -17.73
C PRO A 301 26.15 -7.57 -18.74
N ASN A 302 24.89 -7.32 -19.18
CA ASN A 302 24.26 -7.61 -20.49
C ASN A 302 24.12 -9.05 -21.07
N GLY A 303 22.96 -9.32 -21.67
CA GLY A 303 22.73 -10.38 -22.68
C GLY A 303 21.27 -10.51 -23.15
N LEU A 304 20.97 -10.16 -24.41
CA LEU A 304 19.64 -10.24 -25.05
C LEU A 304 19.46 -11.54 -25.88
N VAL A 305 18.20 -11.90 -26.22
CA VAL A 305 17.68 -12.22 -27.59
C VAL A 305 16.48 -13.22 -27.56
N THR A 306 15.43 -12.90 -28.34
CA THR A 306 14.28 -13.74 -28.80
C THR A 306 14.24 -13.67 -30.36
N PRO A 307 13.28 -14.23 -31.15
CA PRO A 307 12.08 -15.04 -30.87
C PRO A 307 11.86 -16.24 -31.84
N GLY A 308 10.66 -16.86 -31.84
CA GLY A 308 10.18 -17.70 -32.96
C GLY A 308 8.71 -18.17 -32.83
N ILE A 309 7.88 -17.98 -33.87
CA ILE A 309 6.48 -18.43 -33.99
C ILE A 309 6.27 -19.08 -35.37
N PRO A 310 5.67 -20.29 -35.45
CA PRO A 310 4.48 -20.55 -36.29
C PRO A 310 3.52 -21.66 -35.75
N THR A 311 2.24 -21.85 -36.15
CA THR A 311 1.13 -21.05 -36.74
C THR A 311 -0.18 -21.90 -36.63
N GLU A 312 -1.35 -21.36 -37.02
CA GLU A 312 -2.64 -22.08 -37.32
C GLU A 312 -3.46 -22.67 -36.14
N SER A 313 -4.75 -23.04 -36.28
CA SER A 313 -5.92 -22.44 -36.97
C SER A 313 -7.23 -23.15 -36.50
N ASN A 314 -8.41 -22.59 -36.80
CA ASN A 314 -9.77 -23.12 -36.53
C ASN A 314 -10.24 -23.11 -35.05
N GLY A 315 -11.49 -22.79 -34.68
CA GLY A 315 -12.62 -22.27 -35.47
C GLY A 315 -13.90 -23.10 -35.36
N THR A 316 -14.73 -22.88 -34.32
CA THR A 316 -16.16 -23.29 -34.33
C THR A 316 -17.02 -22.45 -33.39
N THR A 317 -18.20 -22.05 -33.86
CA THR A 317 -19.28 -21.38 -33.09
C THR A 317 -20.43 -22.35 -32.79
N VAL A 318 -21.02 -22.32 -31.59
CA VAL A 318 -22.36 -22.89 -31.31
C VAL A 318 -23.13 -21.98 -30.33
N HIS A 319 -24.43 -21.81 -30.57
CA HIS A 319 -25.37 -21.01 -29.76
C HIS A 319 -26.02 -21.83 -28.63
N GLY A 320 -26.55 -21.15 -27.59
CA GLY A 320 -27.93 -21.46 -27.14
C GLY A 320 -28.23 -21.73 -25.66
N ASN A 321 -28.56 -20.66 -24.92
CA ASN A 321 -29.64 -20.57 -23.91
C ASN A 321 -29.57 -21.32 -22.54
N PRO A 322 -30.37 -20.88 -21.53
CA PRO A 322 -29.97 -20.97 -20.11
C PRO A 322 -30.85 -21.89 -19.22
N PRO A 323 -30.37 -22.24 -18.00
CA PRO A 323 -31.20 -22.61 -16.85
C PRO A 323 -31.32 -21.43 -15.86
N LEU A 324 -32.53 -20.97 -15.51
CA LEU A 324 -33.46 -21.54 -14.51
C LEU A 324 -32.98 -21.38 -13.07
N ALA A 325 -33.78 -20.65 -12.28
CA ALA A 325 -33.57 -20.46 -10.86
C ALA A 325 -33.92 -21.72 -10.05
N GLY A 326 -33.09 -22.03 -9.05
CA GLY A 326 -33.32 -23.09 -8.08
C GLY A 326 -32.53 -22.78 -6.81
N SER A 327 -33.22 -22.67 -5.68
CA SER A 327 -32.64 -22.35 -4.38
C SER A 327 -31.76 -23.47 -3.86
N HIS A 328 -30.49 -23.16 -3.57
CA HIS A 328 -29.62 -23.98 -2.74
C HIS A 328 -28.89 -23.10 -1.73
N ASP A 329 -28.79 -23.58 -0.49
CA ASP A 329 -28.12 -22.87 0.60
C ASP A 329 -26.66 -22.58 0.26
N VAL A 330 -26.32 -21.28 0.24
CA VAL A 330 -24.96 -20.81 0.04
C VAL A 330 -24.28 -20.74 1.42
N PRO A 331 -23.12 -21.40 1.64
CA PRO A 331 -22.37 -21.22 2.89
C PRO A 331 -21.93 -19.75 3.04
N PRO A 332 -21.65 -19.25 4.25
CA PRO A 332 -21.38 -17.83 4.48
C PRO A 332 -20.15 -17.32 3.69
N THR A 333 -20.49 -16.74 2.55
CA THR A 333 -19.84 -15.70 1.74
C THR A 333 -18.54 -15.09 2.28
N LYS A 334 -17.54 -14.93 1.39
CA LYS A 334 -16.46 -13.95 1.54
C LYS A 334 -17.01 -12.50 1.34
N LEU A 335 -17.87 -12.05 2.25
CA LEU A 335 -18.31 -10.66 2.37
C LEU A 335 -17.20 -9.78 2.99
N PHE A 336 -16.08 -9.65 2.30
CA PHE A 336 -15.28 -8.43 2.41
C PHE A 336 -15.65 -7.54 1.22
N THR A 337 -15.61 -6.22 1.38
CA THR A 337 -15.76 -5.24 0.28
C THR A 337 -14.47 -4.46 0.06
N PHE A 338 -13.68 -4.32 1.12
CA PHE A 338 -12.48 -3.51 1.19
C PHE A 338 -11.50 -4.13 2.19
N LYS A 339 -10.23 -4.24 1.81
CA LYS A 339 -9.10 -4.54 2.68
C LYS A 339 -7.94 -3.60 2.35
N HIS A 340 -7.20 -3.17 3.35
CA HIS A 340 -6.04 -2.30 3.17
C HIS A 340 -4.78 -2.96 3.74
N VAL A 341 -3.69 -2.90 2.97
CA VAL A 341 -2.46 -3.68 3.16
C VAL A 341 -1.22 -2.79 3.16
N ASP A 342 -0.05 -3.41 3.38
CA ASP A 342 1.28 -2.77 3.29
C ASP A 342 1.58 -1.70 4.36
N TRP A 343 1.28 -2.04 5.61
CA TRP A 343 1.39 -1.19 6.80
C TRP A 343 2.83 -0.81 7.23
N GLN A 344 3.80 -0.94 6.35
CA GLN A 344 5.22 -0.64 6.58
C GLN A 344 5.48 0.82 6.93
N THR A 345 4.67 1.74 6.39
CA THR A 345 4.84 3.19 6.59
C THR A 345 4.03 3.77 7.75
N VAL A 346 3.31 2.92 8.51
CA VAL A 346 2.43 3.35 9.60
C VAL A 346 3.19 4.18 10.63
N SER A 347 2.59 5.31 10.99
CA SER A 347 3.24 6.30 11.86
C SER A 347 2.25 7.21 12.55
N ARG A 348 2.71 7.96 13.56
CA ARG A 348 1.93 9.05 14.14
C ARG A 348 2.15 10.32 13.34
N GLY A 349 1.09 11.09 13.12
CA GLY A 349 1.15 12.35 12.38
C GLY A 349 -0.24 12.92 12.04
N PRO A 350 -0.27 13.98 11.20
CA PRO A 350 -1.51 14.63 10.79
C PRO A 350 -2.37 13.69 9.94
N VAL A 351 -3.55 13.32 10.44
CA VAL A 351 -4.41 12.31 9.80
C VAL A 351 -4.85 12.69 8.39
N LEU A 352 -4.94 13.99 8.10
CA LEU A 352 -5.34 14.50 6.79
C LEU A 352 -4.25 14.40 5.72
N PHE A 353 -3.05 13.93 6.07
CA PHE A 353 -2.06 13.55 5.07
C PHE A 353 -2.54 12.43 4.15
N ASP A 354 -3.09 11.34 4.69
CA ASP A 354 -3.53 10.20 3.86
C ASP A 354 -4.71 10.58 2.95
N VAL A 355 -5.54 11.56 3.37
CA VAL A 355 -6.60 12.13 2.53
C VAL A 355 -6.00 12.87 1.34
N ALA A 356 -5.02 13.75 1.58
CA ALA A 356 -4.30 14.44 0.51
C ALA A 356 -3.53 13.47 -0.41
N TYR A 357 -2.95 12.41 0.16
CA TYR A 357 -2.20 11.40 -0.55
C TYR A 357 -3.10 10.52 -1.45
N LEU A 358 -4.28 10.12 -0.98
CA LEU A 358 -5.25 9.38 -1.80
C LEU A 358 -5.76 10.22 -2.99
N LEU A 359 -6.08 11.49 -2.73
CA LEU A 359 -6.56 12.43 -3.74
C LEU A 359 -5.51 12.69 -4.83
N SER A 360 -4.22 12.71 -4.48
CA SER A 360 -3.12 12.90 -5.44
C SER A 360 -2.74 11.59 -6.17
N MET A 361 -2.71 10.48 -5.43
CA MET A 361 -2.16 9.21 -5.91
C MET A 361 -3.19 8.28 -6.52
N SER A 362 -4.50 8.50 -6.36
CA SER A 362 -5.50 7.51 -6.79
C SER A 362 -6.82 8.07 -7.34
N VAL A 363 -7.02 9.39 -7.35
CA VAL A 363 -8.21 10.02 -7.94
C VAL A 363 -7.79 10.87 -9.15
N THR A 364 -8.60 10.91 -10.21
CA THR A 364 -8.32 11.76 -11.38
C THR A 364 -8.62 13.23 -11.06
N THR A 365 -7.92 14.17 -11.71
CA THR A 365 -8.20 15.62 -11.57
C THR A 365 -9.67 15.96 -11.86
N GLU A 366 -10.30 15.29 -12.83
CA GLU A 366 -11.72 15.43 -13.15
C GLU A 366 -12.63 14.97 -12.00
N THR A 367 -12.46 13.72 -11.53
CA THR A 367 -13.28 13.18 -10.43
C THR A 367 -13.09 13.98 -9.16
N ARG A 368 -11.86 14.43 -8.87
CA ARG A 368 -11.55 15.31 -7.75
C ARG A 368 -12.33 16.62 -7.88
N ARG A 369 -12.15 17.38 -8.97
CA ARG A 369 -12.87 18.67 -9.18
C ARG A 369 -14.40 18.54 -9.08
N GLY A 370 -14.98 17.41 -9.46
CA GLY A 370 -16.42 17.15 -9.35
C GLY A 370 -16.92 16.61 -8.00
N ARG A 371 -16.06 16.04 -7.15
CA ARG A 371 -16.47 15.25 -5.96
C ARG A 371 -15.60 15.44 -4.71
N GLU A 372 -14.61 16.32 -4.71
CA GLU A 372 -13.65 16.51 -3.59
C GLU A 372 -14.36 16.79 -2.25
N PHE A 373 -15.40 17.64 -2.26
CA PHE A 373 -16.22 17.89 -1.07
C PHE A 373 -16.89 16.61 -0.55
N ASP A 374 -17.57 15.84 -1.42
CA ASP A 374 -18.24 14.58 -1.05
C ASP A 374 -17.24 13.57 -0.46
N LEU A 375 -16.04 13.47 -1.05
CA LEU A 375 -14.98 12.57 -0.61
C LEU A 375 -14.44 12.94 0.79
N VAL A 376 -14.14 14.22 1.01
CA VAL A 376 -13.69 14.72 2.33
C VAL A 376 -14.83 14.64 3.36
N HIS A 377 -16.08 14.85 2.95
CA HIS A 377 -17.26 14.72 3.81
C HIS A 377 -17.55 13.26 4.22
N ALA A 378 -17.32 12.30 3.31
CA ALA A 378 -17.41 10.87 3.61
C ALA A 378 -16.34 10.47 4.65
N TRP A 379 -15.09 10.92 4.46
CA TRP A 379 -14.02 10.77 5.45
C TRP A 379 -14.40 11.38 6.81
N TYR A 380 -14.86 12.64 6.81
CA TYR A 380 -15.18 13.40 8.01
C TYR A 380 -16.29 12.75 8.83
N THR A 381 -17.39 12.36 8.17
CA THR A 381 -18.52 11.67 8.80
C THR A 381 -18.07 10.37 9.46
N ALA A 382 -17.37 9.51 8.71
CA ALA A 382 -16.91 8.22 9.20
C ALA A 382 -15.85 8.34 10.31
N CYS A 383 -14.99 9.36 10.25
CA CYS A 383 -14.01 9.67 11.29
C CYS A 383 -14.67 10.11 12.60
N ARG A 384 -15.67 11.00 12.52
CA ARG A 384 -16.45 11.44 13.68
C ARG A 384 -17.23 10.31 14.33
N GLU A 385 -17.90 9.48 13.53
CA GLU A 385 -18.62 8.30 14.01
C GLU A 385 -17.69 7.29 14.70
N ALA A 386 -16.53 7.01 14.11
CA ALA A 386 -15.60 6.02 14.63
C ALA A 386 -14.78 6.50 15.84
N ALA A 387 -14.58 7.81 16.01
CA ALA A 387 -14.00 8.39 17.23
C ALA A 387 -15.00 8.48 18.38
N GLY A 388 -16.28 8.75 18.06
CA GLY A 388 -17.30 9.12 19.01
C GLY A 388 -17.16 10.58 19.48
N GLU A 389 -18.28 11.15 19.94
CA GLU A 389 -18.41 12.58 20.26
C GLU A 389 -17.38 13.09 21.30
N ASN A 390 -16.98 12.23 22.24
CA ASN A 390 -16.06 12.58 23.32
C ASN A 390 -14.57 12.56 22.92
N HIS A 391 -14.21 12.03 21.74
CA HIS A 391 -12.82 11.95 21.29
C HIS A 391 -12.56 12.65 19.95
N PHE A 392 -13.60 12.88 19.14
CA PHE A 392 -13.44 13.65 17.92
C PHE A 392 -13.06 15.11 18.24
N PRO A 393 -12.06 15.72 17.58
CA PRO A 393 -11.65 17.08 17.90
C PRO A 393 -12.78 18.08 17.60
N ALA A 394 -13.27 18.77 18.62
CA ALA A 394 -14.44 19.64 18.53
C ALA A 394 -14.27 20.86 17.60
N ASP A 395 -13.02 21.25 17.34
CA ASP A 395 -12.60 22.33 16.44
C ASP A 395 -12.23 21.84 15.02
N LEU A 396 -12.24 20.51 14.79
CA LEU A 396 -12.17 19.95 13.44
C LEU A 396 -13.55 20.03 12.78
N ASN A 397 -13.71 21.03 11.91
CA ASN A 397 -14.83 21.18 10.99
C ASN A 397 -14.34 21.11 9.54
N MET A 398 -15.25 21.01 8.57
CA MET A 398 -14.88 20.91 7.14
C MET A 398 -13.91 22.00 6.67
N ALA A 399 -14.05 23.25 7.13
CA ALA A 399 -13.13 24.33 6.76
C ALA A 399 -11.73 24.15 7.38
N ARG A 400 -11.62 23.54 8.58
CA ARG A 400 -10.32 23.12 9.14
C ARG A 400 -9.74 21.92 8.38
N CYS A 401 -10.56 20.90 8.09
CA CYS A 401 -10.13 19.77 7.25
C CYS A 401 -9.51 20.26 5.95
N VAL A 402 -10.14 21.25 5.33
CA VAL A 402 -9.67 21.86 4.09
C VAL A 402 -8.29 22.51 4.23
N ARG A 403 -8.04 23.26 5.30
CA ARG A 403 -6.72 23.88 5.53
C ARG A 403 -5.64 22.84 5.78
N GLU A 404 -5.93 21.80 6.55
CA GLU A 404 -4.96 20.74 6.86
C GLU A 404 -4.65 19.86 5.63
N ILE A 405 -5.66 19.57 4.79
CA ILE A 405 -5.44 18.92 3.48
C ILE A 405 -4.60 19.84 2.57
N SER A 406 -4.89 21.14 2.53
CA SER A 406 -4.10 22.14 1.78
C SER A 406 -2.62 22.09 2.13
N ALA A 407 -2.32 22.05 3.44
CA ALA A 407 -0.96 21.99 3.93
C ALA A 407 -0.31 20.63 3.63
N ALA A 408 -1.05 19.53 3.80
CA ALA A 408 -0.60 18.19 3.46
C ALA A 408 -0.25 18.06 1.97
N CYS A 409 -0.99 18.69 1.05
CA CYS A 409 -0.66 18.69 -0.38
C CYS A 409 0.77 19.19 -0.66
N VAL A 410 1.27 20.18 0.09
CA VAL A 410 2.66 20.67 -0.03
C VAL A 410 3.65 19.55 0.30
N ALA A 411 3.43 18.81 1.38
CA ALA A 411 4.25 17.66 1.75
C ALA A 411 4.16 16.50 0.76
N VAL A 412 2.94 16.12 0.36
CA VAL A 412 2.67 15.03 -0.60
C VAL A 412 3.38 15.27 -1.94
N VAL A 413 3.38 16.51 -2.43
CA VAL A 413 4.11 16.88 -3.66
C VAL A 413 5.63 16.72 -3.47
N LEU A 414 6.19 17.13 -2.34
CA LEU A 414 7.63 17.08 -2.11
C LEU A 414 8.15 15.67 -1.79
N VAL A 415 7.30 14.75 -1.29
CA VAL A 415 7.62 13.31 -1.25
C VAL A 415 8.02 12.82 -2.65
N SER A 416 7.34 13.25 -3.71
CA SER A 416 7.67 12.83 -5.07
C SER A 416 9.02 13.38 -5.56
N VAL A 417 9.50 14.53 -5.05
CA VAL A 417 10.81 15.08 -5.40
C VAL A 417 11.94 14.15 -4.96
N THR A 418 11.86 13.63 -3.72
CA THR A 418 12.88 12.71 -3.18
C THR A 418 12.74 11.30 -3.76
N THR A 419 11.50 10.84 -3.94
CA THR A 419 11.13 9.51 -4.48
C THR A 419 11.52 9.35 -5.95
N MET A 420 11.29 10.38 -6.77
CA MET A 420 11.56 10.33 -8.22
C MET A 420 12.95 10.85 -8.60
N ASN A 421 13.80 11.15 -7.61
CA ASN A 421 15.17 11.54 -7.86
C ASN A 421 15.96 10.33 -8.38
N ASN A 422 16.67 10.49 -9.50
CA ASN A 422 17.40 9.43 -10.20
C ASN A 422 16.56 8.30 -10.81
N PHE A 423 15.22 8.40 -10.86
CA PHE A 423 14.41 7.43 -11.60
C PHE A 423 14.80 7.39 -13.08
N ARG A 424 14.95 6.19 -13.63
CA ARG A 424 15.28 5.93 -15.03
C ARG A 424 14.50 4.70 -15.50
N ALA A 425 13.74 4.89 -16.57
CA ALA A 425 13.01 3.85 -17.26
C ALA A 425 12.95 4.17 -18.77
N PRO A 426 12.44 3.25 -19.60
CA PRO A 426 12.09 3.56 -20.99
C PRO A 426 11.10 4.73 -21.10
N GLU A 427 10.99 5.33 -22.29
CA GLU A 427 10.24 6.58 -22.48
C GLU A 427 8.74 6.46 -22.14
N VAL A 428 8.10 5.34 -22.44
CA VAL A 428 6.66 5.14 -22.19
C VAL A 428 6.34 5.18 -20.68
N PRO A 429 7.00 4.39 -19.81
CA PRO A 429 6.90 4.56 -18.35
C PRO A 429 7.21 5.98 -17.87
N MET A 430 8.28 6.61 -18.38
CA MET A 430 8.65 7.98 -18.00
C MET A 430 7.52 8.99 -18.30
N ARG A 431 6.82 8.87 -19.45
CA ARG A 431 5.68 9.73 -19.81
C ARG A 431 4.50 9.55 -18.86
N ALA A 432 4.17 8.32 -18.48
CA ALA A 432 3.06 8.07 -17.56
C ALA A 432 3.36 8.56 -16.14
N VAL A 433 4.60 8.40 -15.68
CA VAL A 433 5.07 8.98 -14.41
C VAL A 433 5.07 10.50 -14.46
N ALA A 434 5.45 11.11 -15.59
CA ALA A 434 5.31 12.56 -15.79
C ALA A 434 3.83 13.01 -15.73
N GLY A 435 2.91 12.23 -16.30
CA GLY A 435 1.46 12.45 -16.12
C GLY A 435 1.05 12.44 -14.64
N LYS A 436 1.58 11.50 -13.85
CA LYS A 436 1.31 11.42 -12.41
C LYS A 436 1.86 12.62 -11.63
N LEU A 437 3.09 13.03 -11.90
CA LEU A 437 3.72 14.21 -11.30
C LEU A 437 2.95 15.51 -11.66
N ARG A 438 2.37 15.58 -12.86
CA ARG A 438 1.45 16.68 -13.23
C ARG A 438 0.19 16.68 -12.36
N THR A 439 -0.50 15.54 -12.23
CA THR A 439 -1.69 15.40 -11.35
C THR A 439 -1.40 15.81 -9.91
N VAL A 440 -0.26 15.35 -9.36
CA VAL A 440 0.20 15.70 -8.01
C VAL A 440 0.44 17.21 -7.88
N SER A 441 1.10 17.85 -8.86
CA SER A 441 1.30 19.31 -8.86
C SER A 441 0.03 20.13 -9.06
N GLU A 442 -0.98 19.62 -9.77
CA GLU A 442 -2.25 20.34 -9.99
C GLU A 442 -3.02 20.58 -8.69
N MET A 443 -2.85 19.71 -7.68
CA MET A 443 -3.45 19.90 -6.36
C MET A 443 -3.00 21.19 -5.65
N LEU A 444 -1.79 21.70 -5.93
CA LEU A 444 -1.30 22.96 -5.37
C LEU A 444 -1.99 24.19 -5.95
N VAL A 445 -2.55 24.07 -7.15
CA VAL A 445 -3.18 25.18 -7.89
C VAL A 445 -4.69 25.18 -7.64
N ASP A 446 -5.30 24.01 -7.68
CA ASP A 446 -6.75 23.84 -7.56
C ASP A 446 -7.30 24.05 -6.15
N TRP A 447 -6.45 24.00 -5.10
CA TRP A 447 -6.89 24.14 -3.70
C TRP A 447 -7.19 25.60 -3.29
N ARG A 448 -8.08 26.26 -4.03
CA ARG A 448 -8.43 27.69 -3.86
C ARG A 448 -9.93 27.97 -3.86
N SER A 449 -10.77 26.97 -3.62
CA SER A 449 -12.25 27.07 -3.71
C SER A 449 -12.99 27.01 -2.37
N LEU A 450 -12.27 26.90 -1.23
CA LEU A 450 -12.86 26.83 0.12
C LEU A 450 -12.18 27.80 1.11
N SER A 451 -11.82 28.97 0.60
CA SER A 451 -11.51 30.20 1.35
C SER A 451 -12.78 31.01 1.64
#